data_AF-A0A671Y7A4-F1
#
_entry.id   AF-A0A671Y7A4-F1
#
_cell.length_a   1.000
_cell.length_b   1.000
_cell.length_c   1.000
_cell.angle_alpha   90.00
_cell.angle_beta   90.00
_cell.angle_gamma   90.00
#
_symmetry.space_group_name_H-M   'P 1'
#
loop_
_entity.id
_entity.type
_entity.pdbx_description
1 polymer ?
#
loop_
_entity_poly.entity_id
_entity_poly.type
_entity_poly.pdbx_seq_one_letter_code
_entity_poly.pdbx_strand_id
1 'polypeptide(L)'
;MPLCLLETKLVLILPGLWFIKKRTDSLSRCCSGCHVEEERPKYKPLVTQLAAPKIPEGERVDFDDIHRKRMEKDLLELQTLIDVHFEQRKKEEEELIGLKDRIESRRAERAEQQRVRAEKERDRQTRIAEERQRKEDEEAKKRADDEAKKKKVLSNMGAHFGGFLAKVEQRRGKRQTAREIKKKTLAERRKPLAIENLREDGLRERAKEMWESIYQLESEKFDLTEKMRRQKYEINVLLNRIQHAQKFPTPTERKKNRAL
;
A
#
# COMPACT_ATOMS: atom_id res chain seq x y z
N MET A 1 -55.25 8.20 -2.79
CA MET A 1 -55.84 7.03 -3.46
C MET A 1 -54.79 5.92 -3.48
N PRO A 2 -55.12 4.72 -2.97
CA PRO A 2 -54.19 3.69 -2.55
C PRO A 2 -54.21 2.48 -3.50
N LEU A 3 -53.60 1.37 -3.03
CA LEU A 3 -53.72 -0.04 -3.45
C LEU A 3 -52.61 -0.53 -4.39
N CYS A 4 -51.63 -1.28 -3.88
CA CYS A 4 -51.67 -2.68 -3.39
C CYS A 4 -51.85 -3.71 -4.51
N LEU A 5 -50.95 -4.69 -4.53
CA LEU A 5 -51.18 -6.14 -4.50
C LEU A 5 -50.11 -6.87 -5.33
N LEU A 6 -49.22 -7.55 -4.60
CA LEU A 6 -49.10 -9.02 -4.50
C LEU A 6 -48.19 -9.61 -5.60
N GLU A 7 -46.97 -10.01 -5.29
CA GLU A 7 -46.59 -11.23 -4.56
C GLU A 7 -46.61 -12.48 -5.47
N THR A 8 -45.56 -13.28 -5.29
CA THR A 8 -45.41 -14.71 -5.59
C THR A 8 -44.65 -15.16 -6.86
N LYS A 9 -43.44 -15.71 -6.58
CA LYS A 9 -42.98 -17.07 -6.93
C LYS A 9 -42.59 -17.31 -8.42
N LEU A 10 -41.59 -18.10 -8.82
CA LEU A 10 -40.63 -19.01 -8.17
C LEU A 10 -39.68 -19.54 -9.29
N VAL A 11 -38.37 -19.70 -8.98
CA VAL A 11 -37.38 -20.69 -9.51
C VAL A 11 -37.13 -20.77 -11.04
N LEU A 12 -36.07 -21.32 -11.65
CA LEU A 12 -34.82 -22.08 -11.43
C LEU A 12 -33.82 -21.51 -12.49
N ILE A 13 -32.49 -21.68 -12.54
CA ILE A 13 -31.65 -22.88 -12.52
C ILE A 13 -30.19 -22.37 -12.49
N LEU A 14 -29.37 -22.75 -11.50
CA LEU A 14 -28.12 -23.51 -11.69
C LEU A 14 -27.33 -23.62 -10.36
N PRO A 15 -26.75 -24.81 -10.06
CA PRO A 15 -26.42 -25.26 -8.72
C PRO A 15 -24.92 -25.19 -8.44
N GLY A 16 -24.56 -25.25 -7.16
CA GLY A 16 -23.20 -25.60 -6.75
C GLY A 16 -22.44 -24.47 -6.09
N LEU A 17 -22.82 -24.14 -4.86
CA LEU A 17 -21.84 -23.92 -3.80
C LEU A 17 -22.51 -24.36 -2.51
N TRP A 18 -22.30 -25.64 -2.20
CA TRP A 18 -22.74 -26.26 -0.99
C TRP A 18 -21.96 -25.62 0.18
N PHE A 19 -22.73 -25.03 1.09
CA PHE A 19 -22.52 -25.16 2.53
C PHE A 19 -21.25 -24.51 3.14
N ILE A 20 -21.42 -23.35 3.77
CA ILE A 20 -21.39 -23.15 5.24
C ILE A 20 -21.27 -21.64 5.51
N LYS A 21 -22.42 -20.97 5.61
CA LYS A 21 -22.56 -19.75 6.39
C LYS A 21 -23.92 -19.83 7.07
N LYS A 22 -23.93 -20.32 8.30
CA LYS A 22 -25.10 -20.30 9.17
C LYS A 22 -24.69 -19.85 10.55
N ARG A 23 -25.52 -18.91 11.04
CA ARG A 23 -25.93 -18.73 12.43
C ARG A 23 -24.85 -18.25 13.39
N THR A 24 -24.80 -16.93 13.49
CA THR A 24 -24.92 -16.28 14.80
C THR A 24 -26.26 -16.69 15.45
N ASP A 25 -26.23 -16.84 16.77
CA ASP A 25 -27.30 -17.16 17.71
C ASP A 25 -27.60 -18.64 18.00
N SER A 26 -27.62 -18.90 19.33
CA SER A 26 -27.87 -20.13 20.07
C SER A 26 -26.70 -21.12 20.21
N LEU A 27 -25.85 -20.90 21.24
CA LEU A 27 -25.41 -22.02 22.08
C LEU A 27 -25.45 -21.60 23.56
N SER A 28 -26.59 -21.94 24.15
CA SER A 28 -26.77 -22.19 25.57
C SER A 28 -26.05 -23.50 25.93
N ARG A 29 -25.22 -23.43 26.98
CA ARG A 29 -24.74 -24.49 27.89
C ARG A 29 -23.60 -25.45 27.50
N CYS A 30 -22.70 -25.55 28.48
CA CYS A 30 -21.78 -26.63 28.88
C CYS A 30 -20.34 -26.66 28.33
N CYS A 31 -19.46 -25.92 29.01
CA CYS A 31 -18.13 -26.34 29.54
C CYS A 31 -17.65 -25.18 30.44
N SER A 32 -17.75 -25.25 31.77
CA SER A 32 -16.83 -25.92 32.71
C SER A 32 -15.36 -25.65 32.39
N GLY A 33 -14.74 -24.73 33.14
CA GLY A 33 -13.28 -24.70 33.31
C GLY A 33 -12.62 -23.32 33.32
N CYS A 34 -12.33 -22.84 34.53
CA CYS A 34 -11.29 -21.87 34.90
C CYS A 34 -11.51 -20.38 34.58
N HIS A 35 -12.41 -19.76 35.36
CA HIS A 35 -12.21 -18.38 35.81
C HIS A 35 -11.04 -18.41 36.82
N VAL A 36 -9.91 -17.76 36.52
CA VAL A 36 -8.94 -17.38 37.55
C VAL A 36 -9.41 -16.04 38.07
N GLU A 37 -10.31 -16.08 39.06
CA GLU A 37 -10.56 -14.94 39.93
C GLU A 37 -9.29 -14.72 40.76
N GLU A 38 -8.64 -13.59 40.53
CA GLU A 38 -7.55 -13.12 41.37
C GLU A 38 -8.15 -12.74 42.73
N GLU A 39 -8.09 -13.68 43.68
CA GLU A 39 -8.51 -13.46 45.06
C GLU A 39 -7.65 -12.36 45.69
N ARG A 40 -8.21 -11.15 45.74
CA ARG A 40 -7.76 -10.10 46.65
C ARG A 40 -7.66 -10.71 48.07
N PRO A 41 -6.50 -10.69 48.73
CA PRO A 41 -6.37 -11.31 50.04
C PRO A 41 -7.29 -10.62 51.04
N LYS A 42 -8.40 -11.28 51.39
CA LYS A 42 -9.23 -10.90 52.53
C LYS A 42 -8.42 -11.16 53.79
N TYR A 43 -7.89 -10.10 54.39
CA TYR A 43 -7.32 -10.13 55.73
C TYR A 43 -8.40 -10.62 56.71
N LYS A 44 -8.31 -11.89 57.12
CA LYS A 44 -9.08 -12.44 58.23
C LYS A 44 -8.34 -12.03 59.51
N PRO A 45 -8.97 -11.31 60.45
CA PRO A 45 -8.34 -11.09 61.74
C PRO A 45 -8.33 -12.44 62.46
N LEU A 46 -7.15 -13.01 62.68
CA LEU A 46 -6.97 -14.15 63.54
C LEU A 46 -7.21 -13.67 64.98
N VAL A 47 -8.47 -13.70 65.42
CA VAL A 47 -8.83 -13.52 66.83
C VAL A 47 -8.33 -14.75 67.57
N THR A 48 -7.09 -14.67 68.04
CA THR A 48 -6.55 -15.58 69.04
C THR A 48 -7.34 -15.31 70.32
N GLN A 49 -8.17 -16.26 70.76
CA GLN A 49 -8.81 -16.22 72.06
C GLN A 49 -7.72 -16.37 73.13
N LEU A 50 -7.10 -15.25 73.50
CA LEU A 50 -6.25 -15.17 74.68
C LEU A 50 -7.18 -15.06 75.88
N ALA A 51 -7.21 -16.12 76.69
CA ALA A 51 -7.80 -16.09 78.02
C ALA A 51 -7.24 -14.88 78.80
N ALA A 52 -8.12 -14.20 79.54
CA ALA A 52 -7.80 -13.00 80.31
C ALA A 52 -6.55 -13.22 81.18
N PRO A 53 -5.48 -12.42 81.01
CA PRO A 53 -4.32 -12.50 81.88
C PRO A 53 -4.74 -12.17 83.31
N LYS A 54 -4.56 -13.12 84.22
CA LYS A 54 -4.64 -12.86 85.66
C LYS A 54 -3.50 -11.91 85.99
N ILE A 55 -3.85 -10.69 86.41
CA ILE A 55 -2.92 -9.69 86.92
C ILE A 55 -2.60 -10.09 88.37
N PRO A 56 -1.36 -10.49 88.72
CA PRO A 56 -0.91 -10.44 90.09
C PRO A 56 -0.67 -8.97 90.46
N GLU A 57 -1.28 -8.54 91.56
CA GLU A 57 -1.14 -7.19 92.11
C GLU A 57 0.32 -6.81 92.36
N GLY A 58 0.65 -5.55 92.01
CA GLY A 58 1.67 -4.81 92.75
C GLY A 58 3.06 -4.74 92.12
N GLU A 59 3.18 -4.26 90.89
CA GLU A 59 4.42 -3.60 90.44
C GLU A 59 4.05 -2.36 89.63
N ARG A 60 4.66 -1.21 89.93
CA ARG A 60 4.31 0.08 89.34
C ARG A 60 4.33 -0.02 87.82
N VAL A 61 3.17 0.17 87.20
CA VAL A 61 3.04 0.27 85.75
C VAL A 61 3.71 1.58 85.32
N ASP A 62 4.94 1.51 84.81
CA ASP A 62 5.63 2.68 84.26
C ASP A 62 4.95 3.11 82.96
N PHE A 63 4.20 4.21 83.02
CA PHE A 63 3.53 4.77 81.85
C PHE A 63 4.50 5.16 80.72
N ASP A 64 5.73 5.54 81.09
CA ASP A 64 6.81 5.79 80.13
C ASP A 64 7.26 4.52 79.39
N ASP A 65 7.20 3.35 80.05
CA ASP A 65 7.54 2.07 79.43
C ASP A 65 6.47 1.62 78.43
N ILE A 66 5.20 1.84 78.75
CA ILE A 66 4.08 1.62 77.82
C ILE A 66 4.19 2.55 76.61
N HIS A 67 4.58 3.81 76.82
CA HIS A 67 4.72 4.77 75.74
C HIS A 67 5.91 4.42 74.82
N ARG A 68 7.07 4.04 75.37
CA ARG A 68 8.22 3.54 74.61
C ARG A 68 7.88 2.29 73.80
N LYS A 69 7.24 1.30 74.41
CA LYS A 69 6.82 0.07 73.71
C LYS A 69 5.82 0.34 72.59
N ARG A 70 4.95 1.35 72.74
CA ARG A 70 4.06 1.78 71.65
C ARG A 70 4.85 2.37 70.50
N MET A 71 5.78 3.29 70.77
CA MET A 71 6.61 3.89 69.73
C MET A 71 7.49 2.87 69.01
N GLU A 72 8.09 1.92 69.74
CA GLU A 72 8.88 0.84 69.13
C GLU A 72 8.01 -0.08 68.25
N LYS A 73 6.80 -0.44 68.72
CA LYS A 73 5.85 -1.26 67.96
C LYS A 73 5.40 -0.54 66.69
N ASP A 74 5.07 0.75 66.78
CA ASP A 74 4.64 1.55 65.64
C ASP A 74 5.78 1.77 64.63
N LEU A 75 7.03 1.94 65.10
CA LEU A 75 8.20 2.05 64.23
C LEU A 75 8.50 0.73 63.49
N LEU A 76 8.41 -0.41 64.18
CA LEU A 76 8.56 -1.74 63.58
C LEU A 76 7.43 -2.05 62.58
N GLU A 77 6.18 -1.71 62.92
CA GLU A 77 5.03 -1.86 62.04
C GLU A 77 5.16 -0.99 60.79
N LEU A 78 5.63 0.25 60.92
CA LEU A 78 5.92 1.12 59.77
C LEU A 78 7.05 0.55 58.90
N GLN A 79 8.16 0.11 59.49
CA GLN A 79 9.27 -0.47 58.74
C GLN A 79 8.85 -1.72 57.96
N THR A 80 8.12 -2.63 58.61
CA THR A 80 7.61 -3.84 57.94
C THR A 80 6.60 -3.52 56.84
N LEU A 81 5.72 -2.53 57.02
CA LEU A 81 4.77 -2.11 55.99
C LEU A 81 5.49 -1.51 54.77
N ILE A 82 6.54 -0.71 55.01
CA ILE A 82 7.40 -0.14 53.97
C ILE A 82 8.06 -1.27 53.16
N ASP A 83 8.71 -2.22 53.85
CA ASP A 83 9.42 -3.32 53.18
C ASP A 83 8.47 -4.22 52.39
N VAL A 84 7.31 -4.55 52.96
CA VAL A 84 6.27 -5.33 52.26
C VAL A 84 5.75 -4.57 51.03
N HIS A 85 5.56 -3.26 51.09
CA HIS A 85 5.10 -2.47 49.95
C HIS A 85 6.12 -2.47 48.80
N PHE A 86 7.40 -2.29 49.11
CA PHE A 86 8.47 -2.30 48.10
C PHE A 86 8.67 -3.69 47.50
N GLU A 87 8.70 -4.73 48.32
CA GLU A 87 8.84 -6.11 47.83
C GLU A 87 7.65 -6.55 46.99
N GLN A 88 6.42 -6.16 47.37
CA GLN A 88 5.23 -6.44 46.58
C GLN A 88 5.29 -5.74 45.22
N ARG A 89 5.61 -4.44 45.18
CA ARG A 89 5.74 -3.68 43.94
C ARG A 89 6.85 -4.22 43.03
N LYS A 90 7.99 -4.59 43.61
CA LYS A 90 9.12 -5.17 42.88
C LYS A 90 8.74 -6.49 42.23
N LYS A 91 8.07 -7.39 42.96
CA LYS A 91 7.58 -8.68 42.41
C LYS A 91 6.56 -8.46 41.29
N GLU A 92 5.59 -7.57 41.49
CA GLU A 92 4.60 -7.23 40.46
C GLU A 92 5.25 -6.64 39.20
N GLU A 93 6.25 -5.78 39.36
CA GLU A 93 7.01 -5.20 38.23
C GLU A 93 7.83 -6.26 37.49
N GLU A 94 8.54 -7.15 38.21
CA GLU A 94 9.29 -8.26 37.61
C GLU A 94 8.38 -9.22 36.82
N GLU A 95 7.20 -9.55 37.37
CA GLU A 95 6.21 -10.37 36.69
C GLU A 95 5.64 -9.69 35.44
N LEU A 96 5.34 -8.39 35.54
CA LEU A 96 4.83 -7.59 34.43
C LEU A 96 5.86 -7.46 33.31
N ILE A 97 7.14 -7.23 33.66
CA ILE A 97 8.26 -7.20 32.71
C ILE A 97 8.39 -8.56 32.04
N GLY A 98 8.42 -9.65 32.81
CA GLY A 98 8.52 -11.00 32.27
C GLY A 98 7.36 -11.37 31.34
N LEU A 99 6.14 -10.89 31.61
CA LEU A 99 4.99 -11.05 30.70
C LEU A 99 5.14 -10.25 29.41
N LYS A 100 5.58 -8.99 29.51
CA LYS A 100 5.84 -8.12 28.35
C LYS A 100 6.92 -8.72 27.46
N ASP A 101 8.03 -9.19 28.02
CA ASP A 101 9.13 -9.79 27.29
C ASP A 101 8.68 -11.05 26.53
N ARG A 102 7.83 -11.89 27.13
CA ARG A 102 7.25 -13.05 26.45
C ARG A 102 6.32 -12.66 25.30
N ILE A 103 5.51 -11.61 25.47
CA ILE A 103 4.63 -11.10 24.42
C ILE A 103 5.46 -10.51 23.27
N GLU A 104 6.47 -9.71 23.60
CA GLU A 104 7.36 -9.08 22.63
C GLU A 104 8.16 -10.13 21.85
N SER A 105 8.72 -11.12 22.54
CA SER A 105 9.42 -12.26 21.91
C SER A 105 8.51 -12.99 20.91
N ARG A 106 7.25 -13.28 21.28
CA ARG A 106 6.27 -13.91 20.36
C ARG A 106 5.90 -13.01 19.19
N ARG A 107 5.86 -11.69 19.37
CA ARG A 107 5.59 -10.74 18.28
C ARG A 107 6.78 -10.67 17.32
N ALA A 108 7.99 -10.57 17.86
CA ALA A 108 9.23 -10.58 17.09
C ALA A 108 9.37 -11.88 16.29
N GLU A 109 9.07 -13.04 16.88
CA GLU A 109 9.12 -14.32 16.18
C GLU A 109 8.11 -14.38 15.02
N ARG A 110 6.87 -13.92 15.21
CA ARG A 110 5.89 -13.85 14.11
C ARG A 110 6.33 -12.90 13.01
N ALA A 111 6.87 -11.74 13.37
CA ALA A 111 7.40 -10.77 12.42
C ALA A 111 8.55 -11.36 11.61
N GLU A 112 9.46 -12.08 12.27
CA GLU A 112 10.58 -12.75 11.61
C GLU A 112 10.10 -13.89 10.69
N GLN A 113 9.15 -14.72 11.14
CA GLN A 113 8.54 -15.74 10.29
C GLN A 113 7.87 -15.12 9.05
N GLN A 114 7.23 -13.96 9.19
CA GLN A 114 6.63 -13.26 8.06
C GLN A 114 7.69 -12.70 7.11
N ARG A 115 8.79 -12.15 7.65
CA ARG A 115 9.93 -11.66 6.87
C ARG A 115 10.58 -12.79 6.07
N VAL A 116 10.86 -13.93 6.71
CA VAL A 116 11.43 -15.12 6.04
C VAL A 116 10.49 -15.67 4.96
N ARG A 117 9.17 -15.68 5.20
CA ARG A 117 8.20 -16.08 4.15
C ARG A 117 8.20 -15.12 2.97
N ALA A 118 8.21 -13.80 3.24
CA ALA A 118 8.26 -12.78 2.19
C ALA A 118 9.57 -12.82 1.38
N GLU A 119 10.70 -13.06 2.05
CA GLU A 119 12.01 -13.20 1.42
C GLU A 119 12.08 -14.46 0.54
N LYS A 120 11.60 -15.60 1.03
CA LYS A 120 11.53 -16.84 0.23
C LYS A 120 10.62 -16.70 -1.00
N GLU A 121 9.52 -15.95 -0.88
CA GLU A 121 8.64 -15.67 -2.01
C GLU A 121 9.30 -14.73 -3.02
N ARG A 122 9.98 -13.68 -2.54
CA ARG A 122 10.77 -12.78 -3.40
C ARG A 122 11.87 -13.54 -4.15
N ASP A 123 12.59 -14.44 -3.48
CA ASP A 123 13.65 -15.25 -4.10
C ASP A 123 13.09 -16.17 -5.18
N ARG A 124 11.96 -16.84 -4.92
CA ARG A 124 11.24 -17.64 -5.95
C ARG A 124 10.86 -16.80 -7.16
N GLN A 125 10.27 -15.61 -6.93
CA GLN A 125 9.89 -14.72 -8.02
C GLN A 125 11.11 -14.22 -8.80
N THR A 126 12.21 -13.95 -8.12
CA THR A 126 13.47 -13.50 -8.73
C THR A 126 14.06 -14.62 -9.59
N ARG A 127 14.14 -15.86 -9.09
CA ARG A 127 14.60 -17.02 -9.87
C ARG A 127 13.75 -17.29 -11.11
N ILE A 128 12.42 -17.17 -11.00
CA ILE A 128 11.52 -17.33 -12.15
C ILE A 128 11.73 -16.21 -13.17
N ALA A 129 11.93 -14.98 -12.70
CA ALA A 129 12.21 -13.84 -13.57
C ALA A 129 13.56 -13.98 -14.27
N GLU A 130 14.61 -14.42 -13.56
CA GLU A 130 15.94 -14.68 -14.12
C GLU A 130 15.95 -15.86 -15.10
N GLU A 131 15.23 -16.94 -14.82
CA GLU A 131 15.09 -18.07 -15.75
C GLU A 131 14.33 -17.66 -17.02
N ARG A 132 13.26 -16.87 -16.88
CA ARG A 132 12.56 -16.27 -18.02
C ARG A 132 13.46 -15.33 -18.80
N GLN A 133 14.23 -14.49 -18.12
CA GLN A 133 15.16 -13.56 -18.75
C GLN A 133 16.27 -14.31 -19.50
N ARG A 134 16.84 -15.37 -18.92
CA ARG A 134 17.84 -16.20 -19.59
C ARG A 134 17.27 -16.91 -20.82
N LYS A 135 16.04 -17.42 -20.73
CA LYS A 135 15.33 -18.01 -21.88
C LYS A 135 15.02 -16.97 -22.95
N GLU A 136 14.62 -15.77 -22.56
CA GLU A 136 14.38 -14.64 -23.47
C GLU A 136 15.68 -14.17 -24.14
N ASP A 137 16.81 -14.16 -23.42
CA ASP A 137 18.13 -13.80 -23.95
C ASP A 137 18.66 -14.88 -24.90
N GLU A 138 18.48 -16.17 -24.60
CA GLU A 138 18.83 -17.28 -25.49
C GLU A 138 17.94 -17.31 -26.74
N GLU A 139 16.62 -17.08 -26.60
CA GLU A 139 15.71 -16.94 -27.73
C GLU A 139 15.99 -15.68 -28.55
N ALA A 140 16.37 -14.57 -27.92
CA ALA A 140 16.75 -13.34 -28.60
C ALA A 140 18.06 -13.52 -29.37
N LYS A 141 19.04 -14.23 -28.80
CA LYS A 141 20.30 -14.58 -29.48
C LYS A 141 20.05 -15.52 -30.66
N LYS A 142 19.23 -16.56 -30.48
CA LYS A 142 18.86 -17.47 -31.57
C LYS A 142 18.08 -16.74 -32.67
N ARG A 143 17.13 -15.86 -32.33
CA ARG A 143 16.43 -15.01 -33.30
C ARG A 143 17.39 -14.06 -34.01
N ALA A 144 18.36 -13.48 -33.31
CA ALA A 144 19.37 -12.61 -33.92
C ALA A 144 20.30 -13.40 -34.86
N ASP A 145 20.70 -14.62 -34.50
CA ASP A 145 21.53 -15.49 -35.34
C ASP A 145 20.75 -16.00 -36.57
N ASP A 146 19.48 -16.38 -36.40
CA ASP A 146 18.59 -16.78 -37.49
C ASP A 146 18.25 -15.58 -38.39
N GLU A 147 18.08 -14.39 -37.84
CA GLU A 147 17.87 -13.14 -38.58
C GLU A 147 19.15 -12.68 -39.30
N ALA A 148 20.33 -12.91 -38.72
CA ALA A 148 21.61 -12.66 -39.35
C ALA A 148 21.88 -13.65 -40.50
N LYS A 149 21.59 -14.94 -40.31
CA LYS A 149 21.65 -15.95 -41.37
C LYS A 149 20.63 -15.65 -42.46
N LYS A 150 19.39 -15.31 -42.10
CA LYS A 150 18.32 -14.92 -43.02
C LYS A 150 18.65 -13.63 -43.75
N LYS A 151 19.27 -12.63 -43.10
CA LYS A 151 19.80 -11.40 -43.72
C LYS A 151 20.96 -11.70 -44.66
N LYS A 152 21.85 -12.63 -44.32
CA LYS A 152 22.95 -13.06 -45.20
C LYS A 152 22.41 -13.76 -46.45
N VAL A 153 21.39 -14.59 -46.30
CA VAL A 153 20.69 -15.27 -47.42
C VAL A 153 19.84 -14.28 -48.24
N LEU A 154 19.09 -13.37 -47.62
CA LEU A 154 18.27 -12.35 -48.30
C LEU A 154 19.11 -11.22 -48.91
N SER A 155 20.24 -10.85 -48.32
CA SER A 155 21.21 -9.91 -48.91
C SER A 155 21.85 -10.49 -50.16
N ASN A 156 21.89 -11.82 -50.29
CA ASN A 156 22.30 -12.50 -51.52
C ASN A 156 21.17 -12.62 -52.55
N MET A 157 19.89 -12.35 -52.19
CA MET A 157 18.72 -12.54 -53.07
C MET A 157 17.84 -11.31 -53.30
N GLY A 158 18.06 -10.15 -52.68
CA GLY A 158 17.12 -9.05 -52.93
C GLY A 158 17.51 -7.70 -52.39
N ALA A 159 17.86 -6.81 -53.32
CA ALA A 159 17.99 -5.37 -53.16
C ALA A 159 16.71 -4.63 -52.70
N HIS A 160 15.71 -5.35 -52.17
CA HIS A 160 14.43 -4.81 -51.70
C HIS A 160 14.13 -5.06 -50.22
N PHE A 161 14.90 -5.90 -49.51
CA PHE A 161 14.71 -6.18 -48.06
C PHE A 161 15.51 -5.23 -47.15
N GLY A 162 16.50 -4.52 -47.68
CA GLY A 162 17.40 -3.65 -46.91
C GLY A 162 16.71 -2.48 -46.19
N GLY A 163 15.57 -2.01 -46.71
CA GLY A 163 14.81 -0.90 -46.10
C GLY A 163 14.08 -1.25 -44.80
N PHE A 164 13.72 -2.52 -44.59
CA PHE A 164 12.99 -2.95 -43.39
C PHE A 164 13.92 -3.09 -42.19
N LEU A 165 15.10 -3.69 -42.39
CA LEU A 165 16.10 -3.87 -41.33
C LEU A 165 16.72 -2.54 -40.86
N ALA A 166 16.97 -1.59 -41.76
CA ALA A 166 17.45 -0.26 -41.37
C ALA A 166 16.45 0.50 -40.48
N LYS A 167 15.15 0.30 -40.70
CA LYS A 167 14.07 0.94 -39.93
C LYS A 167 13.88 0.33 -38.53
N VAL A 168 14.23 -0.96 -38.37
CA VAL A 168 14.19 -1.67 -37.09
C VAL A 168 15.41 -1.32 -36.22
N GLU A 169 16.61 -1.27 -36.80
CA GLU A 169 17.85 -0.86 -36.12
C GLU A 169 17.74 0.57 -35.56
N GLN A 170 17.19 1.50 -36.36
CA GLN A 170 17.04 2.91 -35.98
C GLN A 170 15.98 3.14 -34.89
N ARG A 171 15.09 2.17 -34.63
CA ARG A 171 14.08 2.20 -33.56
C ARG A 171 14.57 1.60 -32.25
N ARG A 172 15.63 0.79 -32.27
CA ARG A 172 16.07 -0.01 -31.12
C ARG A 172 17.18 0.66 -30.28
N GLY A 173 17.76 1.76 -30.77
CA GLY A 173 18.82 2.50 -30.08
C GLY A 173 18.43 3.91 -29.64
N LYS A 174 18.46 4.17 -28.32
CA LYS A 174 18.66 5.48 -27.67
C LYS A 174 17.64 6.61 -27.83
N ARG A 175 16.60 6.49 -28.64
CA ARG A 175 15.49 7.47 -28.62
C ARG A 175 14.44 7.00 -27.63
N GLN A 176 14.25 7.75 -26.53
CA GLN A 176 13.05 7.61 -25.70
C GLN A 176 11.84 7.61 -26.63
N THR A 177 10.93 6.66 -26.42
CA THR A 177 9.74 6.59 -27.24
C THR A 177 8.96 7.90 -27.10
N ALA A 178 8.24 8.34 -28.14
CA ALA A 178 7.42 9.56 -28.05
C ALA A 178 6.44 9.50 -26.85
N ARG A 179 6.05 8.28 -26.44
CA ARG A 179 5.24 8.01 -25.25
C ARG A 179 6.00 8.32 -23.95
N GLU A 180 7.26 7.89 -23.83
CA GLU A 180 8.11 8.18 -22.68
C GLU A 180 8.41 9.67 -22.55
N ILE A 181 8.74 10.34 -23.65
CA ILE A 181 9.00 11.79 -23.67
C ILE A 181 7.73 12.52 -23.20
N LYS A 182 6.56 12.19 -23.75
CA LYS A 182 5.29 12.77 -23.31
C LYS A 182 5.04 12.54 -21.82
N LYS A 183 5.26 11.31 -21.32
CA LYS A 183 5.06 10.98 -19.91
C LYS A 183 6.00 11.78 -19.01
N LYS A 184 7.27 11.89 -19.39
CA LYS A 184 8.30 12.66 -18.66
C LYS A 184 7.95 14.15 -18.63
N THR A 185 7.66 14.76 -19.78
CA THR A 185 7.28 16.18 -19.87
C THR A 185 6.00 16.49 -19.10
N LEU A 186 4.99 15.60 -19.12
CA LEU A 186 3.77 15.80 -18.32
C LEU A 186 4.03 15.67 -16.82
N ALA A 187 4.93 14.77 -16.41
CA ALA A 187 5.32 14.65 -15.01
C ALA A 187 6.08 15.90 -14.52
N GLU A 188 6.98 16.45 -15.34
CA GLU A 188 7.72 17.69 -15.04
C GLU A 188 6.80 18.91 -14.91
N ARG A 189 5.74 18.99 -15.74
CA ARG A 189 4.74 20.08 -15.66
C ARG A 189 3.79 19.94 -14.47
N ARG A 190 3.63 18.73 -13.93
CA ARG A 190 2.69 18.48 -12.83
C ARG A 190 3.28 18.96 -11.52
N LYS A 191 2.79 20.10 -11.02
CA LYS A 191 3.10 20.58 -9.67
C LYS A 191 2.39 19.71 -8.62
N PRO A 192 3.08 19.16 -7.61
CA PRO A 192 2.43 18.46 -6.52
C PRO A 192 1.55 19.43 -5.72
N LEU A 193 0.42 18.93 -5.22
CA LEU A 193 -0.52 19.72 -4.43
C LEU A 193 -0.24 19.48 -2.95
N ALA A 194 0.29 20.49 -2.26
CA ALA A 194 0.48 20.46 -0.81
C ALA A 194 -0.78 21.02 -0.12
N ILE A 195 -1.80 20.18 0.06
CA ILE A 195 -3.13 20.61 0.57
C ILE A 195 -3.39 20.26 2.04
N GLU A 196 -2.57 19.40 2.65
CA GLU A 196 -2.87 18.79 3.94
C GLU A 196 -2.74 19.74 5.14
N ASN A 197 -1.93 20.80 5.01
CA ASN A 197 -1.62 21.73 6.10
C ASN A 197 -2.15 23.16 5.86
N LEU A 198 -3.04 23.34 4.89
CA LEU A 198 -3.58 24.67 4.55
C LEU A 198 -4.87 24.97 5.33
N ARG A 199 -5.00 26.21 5.81
CA ARG A 199 -6.24 26.76 6.38
C ARG A 199 -7.25 27.05 5.26
N GLU A 200 -8.53 27.25 5.60
CA GLU A 200 -9.61 27.47 4.62
C GLU A 200 -9.30 28.58 3.60
N ASP A 201 -8.75 29.71 4.05
CA ASP A 201 -8.37 30.83 3.17
C ASP A 201 -7.31 30.41 2.14
N GLY A 202 -6.31 29.64 2.56
CA GLY A 202 -5.26 29.12 1.68
C GLY A 202 -5.77 28.04 0.71
N LEU A 203 -6.78 27.26 1.11
CA LEU A 203 -7.45 26.31 0.20
C LEU A 203 -8.25 27.04 -0.88
N ARG A 204 -8.90 28.16 -0.54
CA ARG A 204 -9.63 29.01 -1.50
C ARG A 204 -8.69 29.64 -2.52
N GLU A 205 -7.54 30.13 -2.08
CA GLU A 205 -6.51 30.67 -2.98
C GLU A 205 -5.94 29.58 -3.89
N ARG A 206 -5.60 28.41 -3.33
CA ARG A 206 -5.08 27.29 -4.13
C ARG A 206 -6.08 26.78 -5.17
N ALA A 207 -7.37 26.79 -4.84
CA ALA A 207 -8.44 26.44 -5.77
C ALA A 207 -8.54 27.45 -6.93
N LYS A 208 -8.39 28.75 -6.65
CA LYS A 208 -8.36 29.81 -7.69
C LYS A 208 -7.16 29.64 -8.62
N GLU A 209 -5.96 29.45 -8.08
CA GLU A 209 -4.75 29.22 -8.88
C GLU A 209 -4.88 27.98 -9.79
N MET A 210 -5.48 26.91 -9.26
CA MET A 210 -5.76 25.71 -10.05
C MET A 210 -6.76 25.98 -11.17
N TRP A 211 -7.82 26.74 -10.88
CA TRP A 211 -8.82 27.12 -11.87
C TRP A 211 -8.21 27.98 -12.98
N GLU A 212 -7.41 28.98 -12.64
CA GLU A 212 -6.68 29.82 -13.60
C GLU A 212 -5.71 28.98 -14.45
N SER A 213 -5.00 28.03 -13.83
CA SER A 213 -4.10 27.11 -14.54
C SER A 213 -4.85 26.23 -15.54
N ILE A 214 -6.04 25.73 -15.18
CA ILE A 214 -6.88 24.94 -16.09
C ILE A 214 -7.38 25.82 -17.23
N TYR A 215 -7.88 27.00 -16.93
CA TYR A 215 -8.39 27.94 -17.94
C TYR A 215 -7.31 28.31 -18.97
N GLN A 216 -6.09 28.60 -18.51
CA GLN A 216 -4.95 28.90 -19.38
C GLN A 216 -4.61 27.71 -20.31
N LEU A 217 -4.58 26.48 -19.77
CA LEU A 217 -4.32 25.28 -20.57
C LEU A 217 -5.44 25.00 -21.59
N GLU A 218 -6.69 25.31 -21.25
CA GLU A 218 -7.82 25.20 -22.18
C GLU A 218 -7.73 26.22 -23.32
N SER A 219 -7.36 27.46 -23.00
CA SER A 219 -7.10 28.51 -23.99
C SER A 219 -5.97 28.12 -24.95
N GLU A 220 -4.82 27.68 -24.44
CA GLU A 220 -3.69 27.23 -25.27
C GLU A 220 -4.06 26.04 -26.15
N LYS A 221 -4.84 25.09 -25.62
CA LYS A 221 -5.35 23.94 -26.39
C LYS A 221 -6.24 24.41 -27.54
N PHE A 222 -7.10 25.40 -27.31
CA PHE A 222 -7.96 25.97 -28.35
C PHE A 222 -7.12 26.58 -29.48
N ASP A 223 -6.17 27.45 -29.14
CA ASP A 223 -5.28 28.09 -30.12
C ASP A 223 -4.47 27.08 -30.94
N LEU A 224 -3.94 26.03 -30.28
CA LEU A 224 -3.21 24.96 -30.96
C LEU A 224 -4.13 24.14 -31.88
N THR A 225 -5.39 23.97 -31.50
CA THR A 225 -6.38 23.26 -32.32
C THR A 225 -6.71 24.07 -33.58
N GLU A 226 -6.92 25.37 -33.44
CA GLU A 226 -7.13 26.28 -34.59
C GLU A 226 -5.90 26.33 -35.51
N LYS A 227 -4.69 26.47 -34.94
CA LYS A 227 -3.43 26.39 -35.71
C LYS A 227 -3.31 25.08 -36.49
N MET A 228 -3.64 23.95 -35.86
CA MET A 228 -3.64 22.65 -36.53
C MET A 228 -4.67 22.58 -37.67
N ARG A 229 -5.87 23.14 -37.49
CA ARG A 229 -6.90 23.20 -38.55
C ARG A 229 -6.39 24.01 -39.75
N ARG A 230 -5.79 25.18 -39.50
CA ARG A 230 -5.18 26.02 -40.54
C ARG A 230 -4.04 25.30 -41.27
N GLN A 231 -3.12 24.69 -40.53
CA GLN A 231 -2.01 23.94 -41.12
C GLN A 231 -2.49 22.77 -42.00
N LYS A 232 -3.55 22.05 -41.58
CA LYS A 232 -4.15 21.00 -42.41
C LYS A 232 -4.67 21.55 -43.74
N TYR A 233 -5.33 22.70 -43.72
CA TYR A 233 -5.79 23.37 -44.94
C TYR A 233 -4.60 23.79 -45.83
N GLU A 234 -3.58 24.43 -45.26
CA GLU A 234 -2.38 24.85 -45.98
C GLU A 234 -1.67 23.66 -46.63
N ILE A 235 -1.52 22.54 -45.91
CA ILE A 235 -0.94 21.30 -46.44
C ILE A 235 -1.77 20.78 -47.63
N ASN A 236 -3.10 20.75 -47.52
CA ASN A 236 -3.96 20.29 -48.62
C ASN A 236 -3.81 21.18 -49.86
N VAL A 237 -3.76 22.50 -49.70
CA VAL A 237 -3.54 23.44 -50.80
C VAL A 237 -2.17 23.23 -51.43
N LEU A 238 -1.12 23.06 -50.63
CA LEU A 238 0.24 22.80 -51.12
C LEU A 238 0.32 21.47 -51.88
N LEU A 239 -0.33 20.41 -51.38
CA LEU A 239 -0.41 19.12 -52.07
C LEU A 239 -1.09 19.26 -53.44
N ASN A 240 -2.21 19.98 -53.51
CA ASN A 240 -2.88 20.26 -54.79
C ASN A 240 -1.96 21.05 -55.74
N ARG A 241 -1.26 22.08 -55.26
CA ARG A 241 -0.31 22.85 -56.07
C ARG A 241 0.82 21.98 -56.63
N ILE A 242 1.39 21.10 -55.80
CA ILE A 242 2.42 20.15 -56.23
C ILE A 242 1.87 19.21 -57.29
N GLN A 243 0.68 18.65 -57.09
CA GLN A 243 0.03 17.78 -58.07
C GLN A 243 -0.21 18.50 -59.41
N HIS A 244 -0.68 19.74 -59.39
CA HIS A 244 -0.85 20.54 -60.61
C HIS A 244 0.47 20.83 -61.31
N ALA A 245 1.54 21.15 -60.57
CA ALA A 245 2.87 21.38 -61.13
C ALA A 245 3.50 20.11 -61.72
N GLN A 246 3.15 18.93 -61.18
CA GLN A 246 3.62 17.63 -61.66
C GLN A 246 2.77 17.07 -62.82
N LYS A 247 1.66 17.71 -63.20
CA LYS A 247 0.89 17.33 -64.39
C LYS A 247 1.69 17.69 -65.64
N PHE A 248 2.29 16.68 -66.26
CA PHE A 248 2.90 16.84 -67.57
C PHE A 248 1.81 17.08 -68.63
N PRO A 249 2.03 18.00 -69.59
CA PRO A 249 1.07 18.24 -70.66
C PRO A 249 0.88 16.96 -71.47
N THR A 250 -0.37 16.65 -71.79
CA THR A 250 -0.72 15.46 -72.56
C THR A 250 -0.15 15.55 -73.99
N PRO A 251 0.15 14.43 -74.67
CA PRO A 251 0.71 14.47 -76.03
C PRO A 251 -0.12 15.28 -77.03
N THR A 252 -1.45 15.35 -76.81
CA THR A 252 -2.40 16.16 -77.59
C THR A 252 -2.27 17.66 -77.31
N GLU A 253 -2.09 18.07 -76.06
CA GLU A 253 -1.82 19.47 -75.68
C GLU A 253 -0.44 19.94 -76.15
N ARG A 254 0.57 19.05 -76.12
CA ARG A 254 1.92 19.35 -76.66
C ARG A 254 1.91 19.62 -78.17
N LYS A 255 1.05 18.93 -78.93
CA LYS A 255 0.89 19.15 -80.38
C LYS A 255 0.19 20.48 -80.68
N LYS A 256 -0.83 20.86 -79.91
CA LYS A 256 -1.51 22.17 -80.04
C LYS A 256 -0.58 23.35 -79.71
N ASN A 257 0.22 23.24 -78.65
CA ASN A 257 1.16 24.30 -78.25
C ASN A 257 2.40 24.42 -79.16
N ARG A 258 2.61 23.48 -80.10
CA ARG A 258 3.67 23.55 -81.14
C ARG A 258 3.17 24.07 -82.49
N ALA A 259 1.85 24.16 -82.67
CA ALA A 259 1.22 24.59 -83.92
C ALA A 259 0.81 26.09 -83.90
N LEU A 260 1.08 26.77 -82.79
CA LEU A 260 1.09 28.23 -82.62
C LEU A 260 2.54 28.69 -82.54
#